data_AF-W1YTI0-F1
#
_entry.id   AF-W1YTI0-F1
#
_cell.length_a   1.000
_cell.length_b   1.000
_cell.length_c   1.000
_cell.angle_alpha   90.00
_cell.angle_beta   90.00
_cell.angle_gamma   90.00
#
_symmetry.space_group_name_H-M   'P 1'
#
loop_
_entity.id
_entity.type
_entity.pdbx_description
1 polymer ?
#
loop_
_entity_poly.entity_id
_entity_poly.type
_entity_poly.pdbx_seq_one_letter_code
_entity_poly.pdbx_strand_id
1 'polypeptide(L)'
;IRTLLPAAFSMAMLGAIESLLCAVVLDGMTGTKHKANSELVGQGLGNIIAPFFGGITATAAIARSAANVRAGATSPISAVIHSILVILALLVLAPLLSWLPLSAMAALLLMVAWNMSEAHKV
;
A
#
# COMPACT_ATOMS: atom_id res chain seq x y z
N ILE A 1 -24.25 10.17 -3.08
CA ILE A 1 -23.38 10.94 -2.15
C ILE A 1 -23.69 10.66 -0.68
N ARG A 2 -24.89 10.92 -0.17
CA ARG A 2 -25.21 10.72 1.26
C ARG A 2 -24.99 9.29 1.77
N THR A 3 -25.18 8.28 0.92
CA THR A 3 -24.95 6.86 1.24
C THR A 3 -23.47 6.44 1.21
N LEU A 4 -22.63 7.14 0.46
CA LEU A 4 -21.21 6.81 0.27
C LEU A 4 -20.30 7.61 1.20
N LEU A 5 -20.77 8.77 1.67
CA LEU A 5 -19.99 9.69 2.50
C LEU A 5 -19.46 9.03 3.79
N PRO A 6 -20.24 8.22 4.54
CA PRO A 6 -19.72 7.55 5.73
C PRO A 6 -18.60 6.57 5.41
N ALA A 7 -18.77 5.74 4.38
CA ALA A 7 -17.76 4.77 3.96
C ALA A 7 -16.49 5.44 3.43
N ALA A 8 -16.64 6.48 2.59
CA ALA A 8 -15.53 7.26 2.06
C ALA A 8 -14.72 7.93 3.18
N PHE A 9 -15.40 8.50 4.18
CA PHE A 9 -14.75 9.10 5.34
C PHE A 9 -13.98 8.07 6.17
N SER A 10 -14.60 6.92 6.46
CA SER A 10 -13.94 5.84 7.19
C SER A 10 -12.70 5.31 6.47
N MET A 11 -12.78 5.13 5.14
CA MET A 11 -11.64 4.70 4.32
C MET A 11 -10.53 5.75 4.29
N ALA A 12 -10.87 7.04 4.19
CA ALA A 12 -9.89 8.12 4.25
C ALA A 12 -9.18 8.17 5.61
N MET A 13 -9.93 7.99 6.71
CA MET A 13 -9.37 7.98 8.07
C MET A 13 -8.47 6.76 8.29
N LEU A 14 -8.92 5.56 7.92
CA LEU A 14 -8.12 4.34 7.99
C LEU A 14 -6.83 4.50 7.18
N GLY A 15 -6.95 5.01 5.95
CA GLY A 15 -5.81 5.25 5.10
C GLY A 15 -4.82 6.25 5.68
N ALA A 16 -5.29 7.33 6.30
CA ALA A 16 -4.44 8.33 6.94
C ALA A 16 -3.67 7.75 8.13
N ILE A 17 -4.34 6.96 8.97
CA ILE A 17 -3.73 6.28 10.13
C ILE A 17 -2.61 5.34 9.66
N GLU A 18 -2.92 4.46 8.71
CA GLU A 18 -1.95 3.50 8.16
C GLU A 18 -0.77 4.20 7.48
N SER A 19 -1.01 5.29 6.76
CA SER A 19 0.06 6.03 6.10
C SER A 19 1.02 6.68 7.10
N LEU A 20 0.48 7.34 8.12
CA LEU A 20 1.31 7.96 9.16
C LEU A 20 2.02 6.92 10.03
N LEU A 21 1.37 5.80 10.35
CA LEU A 21 2.01 4.69 11.08
C LEU A 21 3.15 4.09 10.27
N CYS A 22 2.95 3.87 8.96
CA CYS A 22 4.02 3.46 8.05
C CYS A 22 5.16 4.47 8.02
N ALA A 23 4.87 5.77 7.91
CA ALA A 23 5.89 6.81 7.87
C ALA A 23 6.74 6.85 9.16
N VAL A 24 6.11 6.67 10.33
CA VAL A 24 6.81 6.59 11.63
C VAL A 24 7.75 5.38 11.70
N VAL A 25 7.32 4.21 11.23
CA VAL A 25 8.17 3.01 11.19
C VAL A 25 9.38 3.24 10.27
N LEU A 26 9.17 3.83 9.09
CA LEU A 26 10.24 4.11 8.14
C LEU A 26 11.21 5.16 8.66
N ASP A 27 10.72 6.22 9.30
CA ASP A 27 11.55 7.24 9.96
C ASP A 27 12.48 6.60 11.01
N GLY A 28 11.98 5.62 11.77
CA GLY A 28 12.79 4.86 12.70
C GLY A 28 13.88 4.01 12.03
N MET A 29 13.65 3.54 10.80
CA MET A 29 14.60 2.75 10.03
C MET A 29 15.66 3.61 9.31
N THR A 30 15.30 4.82 8.88
CA THR A 30 16.17 5.71 8.09
C THR A 30 16.83 6.81 8.93
N GLY A 31 16.37 7.03 10.18
CA GLY A 31 16.82 8.14 11.02
C GLY A 31 16.33 9.51 10.54
N THR A 32 15.29 9.56 9.70
CA THR A 32 14.73 10.80 9.14
C THR A 32 13.43 11.20 9.85
N LYS A 33 12.86 12.35 9.44
CA LYS A 33 11.49 12.73 9.81
C LYS A 33 10.65 13.03 8.58
N HIS A 34 9.51 12.36 8.48
CA HIS A 34 8.50 12.67 7.47
C HIS A 34 7.74 13.96 7.82
N LYS A 35 7.04 14.50 6.82
CA LYS A 35 6.08 15.60 6.99
C LYS A 35 4.67 15.05 6.84
N ALA A 36 3.96 14.87 7.95
CA ALA A 36 2.62 14.27 7.98
C ALA A 36 1.64 14.92 6.98
N ASN A 37 1.60 16.26 6.91
CA ASN A 37 0.72 16.96 5.98
C ASN A 37 1.04 16.65 4.51
N SER A 38 2.33 16.55 4.16
CA SER A 38 2.74 16.21 2.80
C SER A 38 2.37 14.78 2.43
N GLU A 39 2.49 13.85 3.39
CA GLU A 39 2.07 12.46 3.21
C GLU A 39 0.55 12.36 2.98
N LEU A 40 -0.25 13.01 3.82
CA LEU A 40 -1.71 13.00 3.70
C LEU A 40 -2.20 13.65 2.39
N VAL A 41 -1.57 14.76 1.98
CA VAL A 41 -1.88 15.40 0.68
C VAL A 41 -1.51 14.48 -0.48
N GLY A 42 -0.33 13.83 -0.44
CA GLY A 42 0.10 12.89 -1.46
C GLY A 42 -0.85 11.70 -1.59
N GLN A 43 -1.23 11.09 -0.47
CA GLN A 43 -2.18 10.00 -0.43
C GLN A 43 -3.57 10.42 -0.91
N GLY A 44 -4.05 11.58 -0.46
CA GLY A 44 -5.34 12.13 -0.88
C GLY A 44 -5.42 12.36 -2.38
N LEU A 45 -4.38 12.98 -2.96
CA LEU A 45 -4.25 13.16 -4.41
C LEU A 45 -4.24 11.82 -5.15
N GLY A 46 -3.47 10.84 -4.66
CA GLY A 46 -3.45 9.49 -5.22
C GLY A 46 -4.83 8.85 -5.24
N ASN A 47 -5.60 8.97 -4.15
CA ASN A 47 -6.95 8.41 -4.04
C ASN A 47 -8.02 9.19 -4.79
N ILE A 48 -7.79 10.47 -5.11
CA ILE A 48 -8.64 11.22 -6.04
C ILE A 48 -8.38 10.78 -7.48
N ILE A 49 -7.12 10.54 -7.86
CA ILE A 49 -6.73 10.22 -9.24
C ILE A 49 -6.99 8.75 -9.57
N ALA A 50 -6.73 7.81 -8.65
CA ALA A 50 -6.79 6.37 -8.92
C ALA A 50 -8.13 5.88 -9.51
N PRO A 51 -9.31 6.32 -9.02
CA PRO A 51 -10.60 5.88 -9.57
C PRO A 51 -10.81 6.23 -11.04
N PHE A 52 -10.17 7.29 -11.56
CA PHE A 52 -10.25 7.66 -12.99
C PHE A 52 -9.59 6.64 -13.91
N PHE A 53 -8.73 5.77 -13.37
CA PHE A 53 -8.06 4.69 -14.08
C PHE A 53 -8.58 3.29 -13.68
N GLY A 54 -9.75 3.22 -13.03
CA GLY A 54 -10.30 1.97 -12.50
C GLY A 54 -9.60 1.46 -11.23
N GLY A 55 -8.78 2.30 -10.61
CA GLY A 55 -8.11 2.00 -9.35
C GLY A 55 -9.06 2.01 -8.15
N ILE A 56 -8.69 1.26 -7.12
CA ILE A 56 -9.36 1.25 -5.82
C ILE A 56 -8.63 2.19 -4.86
N THR A 57 -9.24 2.46 -3.70
CA THR A 57 -8.56 3.21 -2.64
C THR A 57 -7.26 2.53 -2.24
N ALA A 58 -6.20 3.33 -2.13
CA ALA A 58 -4.86 2.89 -1.78
C ALA A 58 -4.44 3.47 -0.42
N THR A 59 -3.61 2.70 0.28
CA THR A 59 -2.99 3.06 1.55
C THR A 59 -1.49 2.76 1.49
N ALA A 60 -0.72 3.28 2.44
CA ALA A 60 0.66 2.86 2.59
C ALA A 60 0.73 1.36 2.97
N ALA A 61 1.86 0.72 2.64
CA ALA A 61 2.09 -0.69 2.93
C ALA A 61 3.44 -0.86 3.65
N ILE A 62 3.39 -1.04 4.97
CA ILE A 62 4.57 -1.10 5.85
C ILE A 62 5.57 -2.15 5.37
N ALA A 63 5.12 -3.37 5.10
CA ALA A 63 6.00 -4.46 4.69
C ALA A 63 6.77 -4.14 3.39
N ARG A 64 6.10 -3.55 2.40
CA ARG A 64 6.73 -3.18 1.12
C ARG A 64 7.71 -2.03 1.31
N SER A 65 7.31 -0.98 2.03
CA SER A 65 8.16 0.18 2.24
C SER A 65 9.40 -0.18 3.10
N ALA A 66 9.22 -1.01 4.12
CA ALA A 66 10.32 -1.52 4.94
C ALA A 66 11.29 -2.39 4.11
N ALA A 67 10.77 -3.28 3.25
CA ALA A 67 11.60 -4.04 2.32
C ALA A 67 12.37 -3.12 1.36
N ASN A 68 11.74 -2.04 0.89
CA ASN A 68 12.37 -1.06 0.00
C ASN A 68 13.53 -0.31 0.70
N VAL A 69 13.33 0.12 1.95
CA VAL A 69 14.39 0.75 2.75
C VAL A 69 15.53 -0.24 3.04
N ARG A 70 15.21 -1.49 3.38
CA ARG A 70 16.24 -2.55 3.59
C ARG A 70 17.01 -2.89 2.32
N ALA A 71 16.39 -2.71 1.14
CA ALA A 71 17.05 -2.83 -0.16
C ALA A 71 17.91 -1.59 -0.52
N GLY A 72 18.02 -0.59 0.36
CA GLY A 72 18.86 0.58 0.18
C GLY A 72 18.17 1.77 -0.50
N ALA A 73 16.84 1.81 -0.56
CA ALA A 73 16.13 2.96 -1.13
C ALA A 73 16.29 4.22 -0.28
N THR A 74 16.72 5.32 -0.90
CA THR A 74 16.99 6.62 -0.24
C THR A 74 16.19 7.78 -0.84
N SER A 75 15.41 7.54 -1.90
CA SER A 75 14.72 8.57 -2.67
C SER A 75 13.31 8.12 -3.08
N PRO A 76 12.33 9.05 -3.21
CA PRO A 76 10.99 8.75 -3.70
C PRO A 76 10.98 8.15 -5.12
N ILE A 77 12.08 8.30 -5.87
CA ILE A 77 12.26 7.69 -7.19
C ILE A 77 12.11 6.16 -7.13
N SER A 78 12.51 5.51 -6.03
CA SER A 78 12.35 4.06 -5.87
C SER A 78 10.88 3.62 -5.97
N ALA A 79 9.95 4.39 -5.39
CA ALA A 79 8.52 4.08 -5.48
C ALA A 79 7.98 4.26 -6.90
N VAL A 80 8.47 5.26 -7.65
CA VAL A 80 8.11 5.49 -9.06
C VAL A 80 8.64 4.36 -9.95
N ILE A 81 9.88 3.92 -9.73
CA ILE A 81 10.43 2.77 -10.46
C ILE A 81 9.62 1.51 -10.15
N HIS A 82 9.28 1.28 -8.87
CA HIS A 82 8.46 0.14 -8.47
C HIS A 82 7.09 0.15 -9.15
N SER A 83 6.39 1.29 -9.25
CA SER A 83 5.09 1.36 -9.91
C SER A 83 5.18 1.09 -11.41
N ILE A 84 6.21 1.63 -12.09
CA ILE A 84 6.48 1.33 -13.51
C ILE A 84 6.76 -0.16 -13.71
N LEU A 85 7.59 -0.76 -12.86
CA LEU A 85 7.91 -2.19 -12.91
C LEU A 85 6.66 -3.05 -12.71
N VAL A 86 5.77 -2.68 -11.78
CA VAL A 86 4.50 -3.39 -11.57
C VAL A 86 3.63 -3.30 -12.82
N ILE A 87 3.51 -2.13 -13.45
CA ILE A 87 2.73 -1.97 -14.69
C ILE A 87 3.32 -2.83 -15.81
N LEU A 88 4.64 -2.77 -16.04
CA LEU A 88 5.32 -3.57 -17.06
C LEU A 88 5.18 -5.08 -16.79
N ALA A 89 5.36 -5.50 -15.54
CA ALA A 89 5.21 -6.88 -15.14
C ALA A 89 3.78 -7.38 -15.40
N LEU A 90 2.75 -6.58 -15.08
CA LEU A 90 1.36 -6.94 -15.38
C LEU A 90 1.12 -7.07 -16.89
N LEU A 91 1.63 -6.13 -17.70
CA LEU A 91 1.44 -6.19 -19.16
C LEU A 91 2.12 -7.41 -19.80
N VAL A 92 3.29 -7.82 -19.30
CA VAL A 92 4.04 -8.96 -19.83
C VAL A 92 3.55 -10.29 -19.26
N LEU A 93 3.28 -10.37 -17.95
CA LEU A 93 2.91 -11.61 -17.25
C LEU A 93 1.39 -11.85 -17.19
N ALA A 94 0.54 -10.94 -17.66
CA ALA A 94 -0.92 -11.12 -17.67
C ALA A 94 -1.37 -12.51 -18.19
N PRO A 95 -0.81 -13.06 -19.29
CA PRO A 95 -1.20 -14.39 -19.76
C PRO A 95 -0.90 -15.50 -18.75
N LEU A 96 0.26 -15.44 -18.07
CA LEU A 96 0.64 -16.43 -17.05
C LEU A 96 -0.20 -16.27 -15.78
N LEU A 97 -0.48 -15.02 -15.38
CA LEU A 97 -1.31 -14.72 -14.21
C LEU A 97 -2.74 -15.25 -14.36
N SER A 98 -3.24 -15.40 -15.60
CA SER A 98 -4.57 -15.97 -15.85
C SER A 98 -4.71 -17.45 -15.44
N TRP A 99 -3.59 -18.16 -15.27
CA TRP A 99 -3.59 -19.57 -14.82
C TRP A 99 -3.44 -19.72 -13.32
N LEU A 100 -3.34 -18.60 -12.58
CA LEU A 100 -3.17 -18.63 -11.14
C LEU A 100 -4.44 -19.14 -10.47
N PRO A 101 -4.39 -20.28 -9.76
CA PRO A 101 -5.58 -20.84 -9.15
C PRO A 101 -6.05 -19.96 -7.99
N LEU A 102 -7.37 -19.72 -7.92
CA LEU A 102 -7.99 -18.94 -6.86
C LEU A 102 -7.71 -19.53 -5.45
N SER A 103 -7.50 -20.84 -5.35
CA SER A 103 -7.13 -21.50 -4.09
C SER A 103 -5.76 -21.07 -3.56
N ALA A 104 -4.78 -20.82 -4.43
CA ALA A 104 -3.48 -20.32 -4.02
C ALA A 104 -3.56 -18.88 -3.49
N MET A 105 -4.40 -18.04 -4.12
CA MET A 105 -4.67 -16.68 -3.62
C MET A 105 -5.40 -16.69 -2.29
N ALA A 106 -6.39 -17.56 -2.09
CA ALA A 106 -7.06 -17.73 -0.81
C ALA A 106 -6.09 -18.17 0.31
N ALA A 107 -5.21 -19.14 0.03
CA ALA A 107 -4.18 -19.58 0.98
C ALA A 107 -3.21 -18.45 1.34
N LEU A 108 -2.78 -17.65 0.35
CA LEU A 108 -1.93 -16.48 0.58
C LEU A 108 -2.62 -15.46 1.49
N LEU A 109 -3.88 -15.13 1.22
CA LEU A 109 -4.65 -14.17 2.03
C LEU A 109 -4.87 -14.66 3.47
N LEU A 110 -5.11 -15.96 3.67
CA LEU A 110 -5.19 -16.55 5.00
C LEU A 110 -3.88 -16.40 5.78
N MET A 111 -2.73 -16.65 5.14
CA MET A 111 -1.43 -16.45 5.77
C MET A 111 -1.17 -14.99 6.14
N VAL A 112 -1.54 -14.05 5.26
CA VAL A 112 -1.43 -12.61 5.55
C VAL A 112 -2.31 -12.23 6.74
N ALA A 113 -3.57 -12.66 6.75
CA ALA A 113 -4.49 -12.41 7.85
C ALA A 113 -3.98 -12.99 9.18
N TRP A 114 -3.46 -14.22 9.17
CA TRP A 114 -2.87 -14.87 10.34
C TRP A 114 -1.67 -14.08 10.89
N ASN A 115 -0.79 -13.60 10.01
CA ASN A 115 0.36 -12.79 10.41
C ASN A 115 -0.04 -11.41 10.97
N MET A 116 -1.11 -10.79 10.44
CA MET A 116 -1.61 -9.52 10.95
C MET A 116 -2.41 -9.65 12.26
N SER A 117 -2.97 -10.82 12.54
CA SER A 117 -3.74 -11.06 13.76
C SER A 117 -2.89 -11.00 15.04
N GLU A 118 -1.56 -11.07 14.94
CA GLU A 118 -0.63 -11.17 16.08
C GLU A 118 -0.97 -12.28 17.09
N ALA A 119 -1.73 -13.30 16.68
CA ALA A 119 -2.25 -14.36 17.56
C ALA A 119 -1.17 -15.15 18.31
N HIS A 120 0.08 -15.14 17.82
CA HIS A 120 1.22 -15.77 18.48
C HIS A 120 1.81 -14.96 19.64
N LYS A 121 1.43 -13.68 19.81
CA LYS A 121 1.89 -12.79 20.87
C LYS A 121 0.97 -12.77 22.10
N VAL A 122 -0.16 -13.48 22.04
CA VAL A 122 -1.15 -13.64 23.12
C VAL A 122 -0.95 -15.01 23.76
#